data_AF-A0A401SA30-F1
#
_entry.id   AF-A0A401SA30-F1
#
_cell.length_a   1.000
_cell.length_b   1.000
_cell.length_c   1.000
_cell.angle_alpha   90.00
_cell.angle_beta   90.00
_cell.angle_gamma   90.00
#
_symmetry.space_group_name_H-M   'P 1'
#
loop_
_entity.id
_entity.type
_entity.pdbx_description
1 polymer ?
#
loop_
_entity_poly.entity_id
_entity_poly.type
_entity_poly.pdbx_seq_one_letter_code
_entity_poly.pdbx_strand_id
1 'polypeptide(L)'
;MGIDESDTFADFDAMTDRLLDEIIQHIHLYNLTISRISFIGHSLGNIIIRSVLTRPRFRCYLNKLHTFLSLSGPHLGTLYNNSTLVSTGLWLMQKLKKSSSLLQLTFKDQADPRKTFLYKLSEKPGLQYFKNVMLVASTQDRYVPFHSARIEMCKTALKDRQTGSVYTEMINNLLRPVTETEDCTLIRYDIFHALPNTANALIGRAAHIAVLDSELFLEKFLLVAGLNYFK
;
A
#
# COMPACT_ATOMS: atom_id res chain seq x y z
N MET A 1 -10.30 -5.92 -13.20
CA MET A 1 -9.50 -6.97 -13.88
C MET A 1 -8.43 -7.43 -12.89
N GLY A 2 -8.41 -8.72 -12.58
CA GLY A 2 -7.49 -9.30 -11.60
C GLY A 2 -6.11 -9.57 -12.22
N ILE A 3 -5.07 -9.29 -11.44
CA ILE A 3 -3.66 -9.56 -11.80
C ILE A 3 -3.42 -11.07 -11.69
N ASP A 4 -2.86 -11.69 -12.73
CA ASP A 4 -2.60 -13.13 -12.82
C ASP A 4 -1.40 -13.57 -11.93
N GLU A 5 -1.47 -14.76 -11.31
CA GLU A 5 -0.54 -15.22 -10.27
C GLU A 5 0.90 -15.47 -10.76
N SER A 6 1.11 -15.53 -12.08
CA SER A 6 2.43 -15.67 -12.71
C SER A 6 3.24 -14.37 -12.71
N ASP A 7 2.60 -13.22 -12.47
CA ASP A 7 3.21 -11.88 -12.60
C ASP A 7 3.69 -11.25 -11.28
N THR A 8 3.41 -11.88 -10.14
CA THR A 8 3.76 -11.36 -8.80
C THR A 8 5.27 -11.50 -8.46
N PHE A 9 6.06 -12.05 -9.38
CA PHE A 9 7.50 -12.30 -9.19
C PHE A 9 8.41 -11.19 -9.74
N ALA A 10 7.86 -10.24 -10.49
CA ALA A 10 8.58 -9.06 -10.96
C ALA A 10 8.91 -8.09 -9.81
N ASP A 11 9.90 -7.21 -10.00
CA ASP A 11 10.14 -6.10 -9.07
C ASP A 11 9.05 -5.02 -9.18
N PHE A 12 8.99 -4.12 -8.20
CA PHE A 12 8.00 -3.06 -8.22
C PHE A 12 8.14 -2.11 -9.41
N ASP A 13 9.34 -1.93 -9.96
CA ASP A 13 9.55 -1.07 -11.12
C ASP A 13 8.81 -1.62 -12.35
N ALA A 14 8.99 -2.91 -12.67
CA ALA A 14 8.28 -3.55 -13.77
C ALA A 14 6.76 -3.58 -13.56
N MET A 15 6.27 -3.87 -12.36
CA MET A 15 4.84 -3.82 -12.05
C MET A 15 4.26 -2.39 -12.17
N THR A 16 5.07 -1.37 -11.87
CA THR A 16 4.69 0.04 -12.01
C THR A 16 4.52 0.42 -13.47
N ASP A 17 5.48 0.06 -14.32
CA ASP A 17 5.43 0.41 -15.74
C ASP A 17 4.23 -0.27 -16.43
N ARG A 18 3.91 -1.52 -16.08
CA ARG A 18 2.72 -2.21 -16.58
C ARG A 18 1.42 -1.53 -16.18
N LEU A 19 1.23 -1.22 -14.89
CA LEU A 19 0.02 -0.51 -14.44
C LEU A 19 -0.10 0.85 -15.12
N LEU A 20 1.01 1.56 -15.29
CA LEU A 20 1.01 2.83 -16.02
C LEU A 20 0.61 2.64 -17.49
N ASP A 21 1.15 1.63 -18.17
CA ASP A 21 0.78 1.31 -19.55
C ASP A 21 -0.71 0.99 -19.68
N GLU A 22 -1.26 0.19 -18.77
CA GLU A 22 -2.69 -0.12 -18.72
C GLU A 22 -3.55 1.14 -18.55
N ILE A 23 -3.19 2.04 -17.64
CA ILE A 23 -3.92 3.29 -17.41
C ILE A 23 -3.90 4.16 -18.68
N ILE A 24 -2.71 4.38 -19.25
CA ILE A 24 -2.54 5.23 -20.44
C ILE A 24 -3.25 4.62 -21.65
N GLN A 25 -3.14 3.31 -21.84
CA GLN A 25 -3.84 2.60 -22.90
C GLN A 25 -5.35 2.71 -22.73
N HIS A 26 -5.89 2.56 -21.52
CA HIS A 26 -7.32 2.73 -21.26
C HIS A 26 -7.80 4.14 -21.62
N ILE A 27 -7.06 5.18 -21.21
CA ILE A 27 -7.38 6.57 -21.53
C ILE A 27 -7.42 6.78 -23.06
N HIS A 28 -6.44 6.27 -23.79
CA HIS A 28 -6.36 6.42 -25.24
C HIS A 28 -7.42 5.60 -25.99
N LEU A 29 -7.61 4.33 -25.62
CA LEU A 29 -8.57 3.42 -26.29
C LEU A 29 -10.00 3.96 -26.22
N TYR A 30 -10.36 4.58 -25.10
CA TYR A 30 -11.70 5.14 -24.89
C TYR A 30 -11.78 6.66 -25.09
N ASN A 31 -10.68 7.29 -25.55
CA ASN A 31 -10.57 8.74 -25.77
C ASN A 31 -11.10 9.58 -24.59
N LEU A 32 -10.71 9.20 -23.38
CA LEU A 32 -11.26 9.79 -22.16
C LEU A 32 -10.68 11.18 -21.90
N THR A 33 -11.55 12.16 -21.69
CA THR A 33 -11.15 13.46 -21.11
C THR A 33 -11.13 13.35 -19.60
N ILE A 34 -9.93 13.38 -19.01
CA ILE A 34 -9.75 13.15 -17.58
C ILE A 34 -9.94 14.45 -16.78
N SER A 35 -11.06 14.53 -16.07
CA SER A 35 -11.33 15.57 -15.07
C SER A 35 -10.86 15.18 -13.68
N ARG A 36 -10.88 13.88 -13.35
CA ARG A 36 -10.61 13.35 -12.01
C ARG A 36 -10.14 11.89 -12.08
N ILE A 37 -9.18 11.51 -11.24
CA ILE A 37 -8.73 10.13 -11.02
C ILE A 37 -8.76 9.83 -9.53
N SER A 38 -9.36 8.68 -9.17
CA SER A 38 -9.24 8.10 -7.85
C SER A 38 -8.66 6.70 -7.95
N PHE A 39 -7.81 6.33 -7.01
CA PHE A 39 -7.19 5.02 -6.93
C PHE A 39 -7.70 4.26 -5.72
N ILE A 40 -8.00 2.98 -5.92
CA ILE A 40 -8.25 2.02 -4.86
C ILE A 40 -7.14 0.98 -4.94
N GLY A 41 -6.28 0.96 -3.93
CA GLY A 41 -5.17 0.02 -3.85
C GLY A 41 -5.43 -1.03 -2.78
N HIS A 42 -5.15 -2.29 -3.09
CA HIS A 42 -5.11 -3.36 -2.10
C HIS A 42 -3.70 -3.96 -2.01
N SER A 43 -3.25 -4.24 -0.79
CA SER A 43 -1.96 -4.90 -0.55
C SER A 43 -0.83 -4.23 -1.35
N LEU A 44 -0.10 -4.98 -2.17
CA LEU A 44 1.01 -4.48 -3.01
C LEU A 44 0.59 -3.43 -4.04
N GLY A 45 -0.67 -3.44 -4.49
CA GLY A 45 -1.22 -2.43 -5.40
C GLY A 45 -1.04 -1.01 -4.89
N ASN A 46 -1.04 -0.82 -3.57
CA ASN A 46 -0.78 0.48 -2.94
C ASN A 46 0.62 1.03 -3.21
N ILE A 47 1.63 0.15 -3.20
CA ILE A 47 3.02 0.54 -3.49
C ILE A 47 3.16 0.83 -4.98
N ILE A 48 2.55 -0.01 -5.83
CA ILE A 48 2.57 0.15 -7.28
C ILE A 48 1.92 1.48 -7.68
N ILE A 49 0.73 1.79 -7.16
CA ILE A 49 0.04 3.07 -7.38
C ILE A 49 0.94 4.25 -6.96
N ARG A 50 1.51 4.21 -5.75
CA ARG A 50 2.43 5.27 -5.29
C ARG A 50 3.62 5.44 -6.25
N SER A 51 4.19 4.34 -6.74
CA SER A 51 5.29 4.37 -7.69
C SER A 51 4.88 4.94 -9.05
N VAL A 52 3.66 4.66 -9.55
CA VAL A 52 3.11 5.24 -10.79
C VAL A 52 3.12 6.76 -10.74
N LEU A 53 2.78 7.36 -9.60
CA LEU A 53 2.75 8.82 -9.42
C LEU A 53 4.13 9.48 -9.63
N THR A 54 5.20 8.71 -9.49
CA THR A 54 6.58 9.19 -9.66
C THR A 54 7.05 9.14 -11.12
N ARG A 55 6.28 8.50 -12.01
CA ARG A 55 6.68 8.29 -13.41
C ARG A 55 6.43 9.54 -14.25
N PRO A 56 7.40 9.97 -15.08
CA PRO A 56 7.26 11.17 -15.91
C PRO A 56 6.01 11.15 -16.81
N ARG A 57 5.67 9.98 -17.38
CA ARG A 57 4.49 9.80 -18.25
C ARG A 57 3.15 10.02 -17.53
N PHE A 58 3.11 9.93 -16.20
CA PHE A 58 1.89 10.18 -15.42
C PHE A 58 1.78 11.64 -14.94
N ARG A 59 2.84 12.45 -15.08
CA ARG A 59 2.94 13.79 -14.50
C ARG A 59 1.78 14.73 -14.86
N CYS A 60 1.25 14.62 -16.07
CA CYS A 60 0.13 15.45 -16.54
C CYS A 60 -1.21 15.17 -15.83
N TYR A 61 -1.33 14.02 -15.14
CA TYR A 61 -2.54 13.62 -14.41
C TYR A 61 -2.49 13.93 -12.91
N LEU A 62 -1.34 14.35 -12.37
CA LEU A 62 -1.17 14.55 -10.92
C LEU A 62 -2.14 15.60 -10.36
N ASN A 63 -2.45 16.64 -11.12
CA ASN A 63 -3.43 17.66 -10.73
C ASN A 63 -4.90 17.22 -10.90
N LYS A 64 -5.13 15.98 -11.36
CA LYS A 64 -6.47 15.36 -11.47
C LYS A 64 -6.73 14.35 -10.36
N LEU A 65 -5.76 14.09 -9.49
CA LEU A 65 -5.88 13.13 -8.40
C LEU A 65 -6.86 13.63 -7.33
N HIS A 66 -7.74 12.73 -6.88
CA HIS A 66 -8.80 13.07 -5.95
C HIS A 66 -8.75 12.21 -4.71
N THR A 67 -8.98 10.90 -4.85
CA THR A 67 -9.05 10.00 -3.70
C THR A 67 -8.11 8.83 -3.87
N PHE A 68 -7.29 8.59 -2.85
CA PHE A 68 -6.52 7.37 -2.70
C PHE A 68 -7.07 6.57 -1.53
N LEU A 69 -7.75 5.46 -1.84
CA LEU A 69 -8.21 4.50 -0.85
C LEU A 69 -7.24 3.33 -0.77
N SER A 70 -6.51 3.28 0.33
CA SER A 70 -5.53 2.24 0.61
C SER A 70 -6.10 1.18 1.54
N LEU A 71 -6.30 -0.01 1.00
CA LEU A 71 -6.77 -1.19 1.71
C LEU A 71 -5.59 -2.09 2.05
N SER A 72 -5.24 -2.23 3.34
CA SER A 72 -4.12 -3.05 3.82
C SER A 72 -2.80 -2.81 3.06
N GLY A 73 -2.42 -1.56 2.79
CA GLY A 73 -1.21 -1.25 2.02
C GLY A 73 0.07 -1.28 2.85
N PRO A 74 1.09 -2.13 2.56
CA PRO A 74 2.34 -2.16 3.33
C PRO A 74 3.27 -0.96 3.02
N HIS A 75 2.80 0.27 3.29
CA HIS A 75 3.46 1.52 2.90
C HIS A 75 4.85 1.72 3.47
N LEU A 76 5.12 1.10 4.62
CA LEU A 76 6.40 1.08 5.33
C LEU A 76 7.05 -0.32 5.30
N GLY A 77 6.59 -1.18 4.38
CA GLY A 77 7.01 -2.58 4.24
C GLY A 77 6.67 -3.44 5.45
N THR A 78 7.50 -4.47 5.67
CA THR A 78 7.24 -5.54 6.65
C THR A 78 8.33 -5.69 7.72
N LEU A 79 9.21 -4.69 7.87
CA LEU A 79 10.34 -4.69 8.81
C LEU A 79 9.96 -5.11 10.24
N TYR A 80 8.84 -4.61 10.75
CA TYR A 80 8.39 -4.85 12.13
C TYR A 80 7.13 -5.72 12.20
N ASN A 81 7.05 -6.76 11.35
CA ASN A 81 5.96 -7.72 11.44
C ASN A 81 6.05 -8.55 12.73
N ASN A 82 5.04 -8.46 13.59
CA ASN A 82 4.97 -9.17 14.87
C ASN A 82 4.53 -10.65 14.73
N SER A 83 4.21 -11.13 13.53
CA SER A 83 3.74 -12.51 13.31
C SER A 83 4.88 -13.44 12.91
N THR A 84 5.37 -14.24 13.86
CA THR A 84 6.46 -15.21 13.69
C THR A 84 6.18 -16.29 12.64
N LEU A 85 4.90 -16.69 12.51
CA LEU A 85 4.47 -17.69 11.54
C LEU A 85 4.44 -17.11 10.11
N VAL A 86 4.03 -15.85 9.96
CA VAL A 86 4.02 -15.17 8.66
C VAL A 86 5.43 -14.76 8.25
N SER A 87 6.29 -14.32 9.18
CA SER A 87 7.70 -14.03 8.87
C SER A 87 8.46 -15.28 8.41
N THR A 88 8.14 -16.46 8.97
CA THR A 88 8.69 -17.75 8.53
C THR A 88 8.15 -18.16 7.16
N GLY A 89 6.86 -17.96 6.90
CA GLY A 89 6.23 -18.18 5.58
C GLY A 89 6.80 -17.27 4.48
N LEU A 90 6.95 -15.96 4.77
CA LEU A 90 7.59 -14.98 3.88
C LEU A 90 9.05 -15.36 3.60
N TRP A 91 9.80 -15.76 4.62
CA TRP A 91 11.18 -16.23 4.45
C TRP A 91 11.26 -17.48 3.56
N LEU A 92 10.34 -18.43 3.75
CA LEU A 92 10.25 -19.64 2.92
C LEU A 92 9.88 -19.28 1.47
N MET A 93 8.92 -18.38 1.25
CA MET A 93 8.55 -17.91 -0.09
C MET A 93 9.67 -17.11 -0.77
N GLN A 94 10.42 -16.29 -0.03
CA GLN A 94 11.62 -15.60 -0.54
C GLN A 94 12.66 -16.60 -1.02
N LYS A 95 12.92 -17.64 -0.22
CA LYS A 95 13.90 -18.68 -0.53
C LYS A 95 13.47 -19.59 -1.68
N LEU A 96 12.17 -19.91 -1.78
CA LEU A 96 11.63 -20.82 -2.79
C LEU A 96 11.25 -20.15 -4.10
N LYS A 97 10.80 -18.88 -4.09
CA LYS A 97 10.21 -18.21 -5.26
C LYS A 97 10.98 -16.98 -5.78
N LYS A 98 12.13 -16.61 -5.20
CA LYS A 98 13.01 -15.50 -5.65
C LYS A 98 12.26 -14.21 -6.08
N SER A 99 11.18 -13.85 -5.40
CA SER A 99 10.42 -12.65 -5.76
C SER A 99 11.19 -11.38 -5.38
N SER A 100 11.54 -10.55 -6.38
CA SER A 100 12.25 -9.29 -6.15
C SER A 100 11.41 -8.29 -5.34
N SER A 101 10.10 -8.23 -5.60
CA SER A 101 9.16 -7.39 -4.83
C SER A 101 9.08 -7.81 -3.36
N LEU A 102 9.18 -9.10 -3.03
CA LEU A 102 9.28 -9.55 -1.63
C LEU A 102 10.58 -9.10 -0.94
N LEU A 103 11.70 -9.05 -1.68
CA LEU A 103 12.95 -8.49 -1.14
C LEU A 103 12.80 -6.99 -0.88
N GLN A 104 12.21 -6.25 -1.82
CA GLN A 104 11.92 -4.82 -1.66
C GLN A 104 10.98 -4.54 -0.47
N LEU A 105 9.95 -5.38 -0.25
CA LEU A 105 9.02 -5.28 0.90
C LEU A 105 9.66 -5.55 2.25
N THR A 106 10.72 -6.35 2.27
CA THR A 106 11.46 -6.74 3.49
C THR A 106 12.77 -5.98 3.66
N PHE A 107 13.02 -4.96 2.82
CA PHE A 107 14.24 -4.14 2.85
C PHE A 107 15.52 -4.98 2.66
N LYS A 108 15.44 -6.01 1.81
CA LYS A 108 16.55 -6.93 1.50
C LYS A 108 17.04 -6.82 0.06
N ASP A 109 16.51 -5.88 -0.71
CA ASP A 109 16.97 -5.56 -2.07
C ASP A 109 18.27 -4.75 -2.09
N GLN A 110 18.66 -4.15 -0.96
CA GLN A 110 19.92 -3.42 -0.77
C GLN A 110 20.47 -3.65 0.65
N ALA A 111 21.79 -3.54 0.79
CA ALA A 111 22.46 -3.67 2.10
C ALA A 111 22.20 -2.45 3.02
N ASP A 112 22.15 -1.26 2.43
CA ASP A 112 21.80 -0.02 3.14
C ASP A 112 20.28 0.19 3.06
N PRO A 113 19.55 0.22 4.20
CA PRO A 113 18.11 0.45 4.22
C PRO A 113 17.67 1.72 3.48
N ARG A 114 18.50 2.78 3.50
CA ARG A 114 18.20 4.04 2.80
C ARG A 114 18.38 3.96 1.28
N LYS A 115 18.96 2.88 0.78
CA LYS A 115 19.09 2.63 -0.67
C LYS A 115 18.00 1.70 -1.21
N THR A 116 17.22 1.06 -0.34
CA THR A 116 16.12 0.15 -0.70
C THR A 116 15.05 0.88 -1.50
N PHE A 117 14.32 0.13 -2.32
CA PHE A 117 13.22 0.64 -3.13
C PHE A 117 12.18 1.39 -2.29
N LEU A 118 11.71 0.79 -1.18
CA LEU A 118 10.66 1.37 -0.36
C LEU A 118 11.08 2.68 0.31
N TYR A 119 12.32 2.76 0.79
CA TYR A 119 12.84 4.00 1.35
C TYR A 119 12.89 5.10 0.28
N LYS A 120 13.48 4.83 -0.88
CA LYS A 120 13.55 5.80 -1.99
C LYS A 120 12.16 6.23 -2.48
N LEU A 121 11.19 5.31 -2.49
CA LEU A 121 9.81 5.63 -2.84
C LEU A 121 9.14 6.50 -1.77
N SER A 122 9.50 6.38 -0.50
CA SER A 122 8.99 7.26 0.55
C SER A 122 9.41 8.72 0.35
N GLU A 123 10.61 8.96 -0.19
CA GLU A 123 11.14 10.30 -0.46
C GLU A 123 10.48 10.98 -1.67
N LYS A 124 9.73 10.24 -2.48
CA LYS A 124 9.06 10.80 -3.66
C LYS A 124 7.75 11.46 -3.26
N PRO A 125 7.42 12.62 -3.86
CA PRO A 125 6.09 13.20 -3.72
C PRO A 125 5.03 12.24 -4.30
N GLY A 126 3.84 12.22 -3.72
CA GLY A 126 2.77 11.35 -4.17
C GLY A 126 1.45 11.58 -3.43
N LEU A 127 1.41 11.23 -2.15
CA LEU A 127 0.16 11.23 -1.37
C LEU A 127 -0.49 12.62 -1.28
N GLN A 128 0.31 13.68 -1.22
CA GLN A 128 -0.19 15.06 -1.14
C GLN A 128 -0.90 15.54 -2.41
N TYR A 129 -0.79 14.83 -3.54
CA TYR A 129 -1.51 15.19 -4.75
C TYR A 129 -3.00 14.84 -4.70
N PHE A 130 -3.41 13.97 -3.77
CA PHE A 130 -4.81 13.63 -3.59
C PHE A 130 -5.50 14.63 -2.66
N LYS A 131 -6.79 14.90 -2.93
CA LYS A 131 -7.64 15.59 -1.95
C LYS A 131 -7.91 14.75 -0.71
N ASN A 132 -8.03 13.43 -0.87
CA ASN A 132 -8.36 12.50 0.19
C ASN A 132 -7.40 11.30 0.16
N VAL A 133 -6.69 11.07 1.27
CA VAL A 133 -5.88 9.87 1.50
C VAL A 133 -6.54 9.07 2.61
N MET A 134 -7.13 7.93 2.25
CA MET A 134 -7.82 7.05 3.17
C MET A 134 -6.97 5.79 3.40
N LEU A 135 -6.49 5.59 4.62
CA LEU A 135 -5.72 4.42 5.01
C LEU A 135 -6.58 3.49 5.84
N VAL A 136 -6.80 2.27 5.35
CA VAL A 136 -7.70 1.31 5.96
C VAL A 136 -6.92 0.07 6.34
N ALA A 137 -6.99 -0.29 7.61
CA ALA A 137 -6.22 -1.40 8.17
C ALA A 137 -7.05 -2.23 9.15
N SER A 138 -6.68 -3.50 9.31
CA SER A 138 -7.22 -4.36 10.35
C SER A 138 -6.10 -4.88 11.24
N THR A 139 -6.30 -4.85 12.56
CA THR A 139 -5.39 -5.50 13.52
C THR A 139 -5.41 -7.02 13.39
N GLN A 140 -6.38 -7.59 12.67
CA GLN A 140 -6.48 -9.02 12.37
C GLN A 140 -5.68 -9.42 11.11
N ASP A 141 -5.22 -8.45 10.31
CA ASP A 141 -4.33 -8.71 9.17
C ASP A 141 -2.95 -9.14 9.69
N ARG A 142 -2.55 -10.37 9.35
CA ARG A 142 -1.24 -10.93 9.76
C ARG A 142 -0.18 -10.80 8.68
N TYR A 143 -0.55 -10.41 7.47
CA TYR A 143 0.34 -10.26 6.32
C TYR A 143 0.96 -8.87 6.29
N VAL A 144 0.12 -7.84 6.44
CA VAL A 144 0.57 -6.45 6.46
C VAL A 144 0.54 -5.93 7.89
N PRO A 145 1.68 -5.46 8.44
CA PRO A 145 1.68 -4.89 9.78
C PRO A 145 0.72 -3.70 9.85
N PHE A 146 -0.15 -3.69 10.86
CA PHE A 146 -1.18 -2.66 11.05
C PHE A 146 -0.64 -1.23 10.99
N HIS A 147 0.50 -0.99 11.66
CA HIS A 147 1.17 0.31 11.66
C HIS A 147 1.75 0.67 10.27
N SER A 148 2.15 -0.31 9.46
CA SER A 148 2.59 -0.09 8.08
C SER A 148 1.41 0.33 7.18
N ALA A 149 0.25 -0.33 7.35
CA ALA A 149 -0.99 0.02 6.65
C ALA A 149 -1.49 1.44 6.93
N ARG A 150 -1.25 1.94 8.15
CA ARG A 150 -1.68 3.27 8.58
C ARG A 150 -0.60 4.34 8.48
N ILE A 151 0.60 3.98 8.05
CA ILE A 151 1.78 4.89 8.06
C ILE A 151 1.96 5.47 9.47
N GLU A 152 2.17 4.59 10.45
CA GLU A 152 2.27 4.92 11.86
C GLU A 152 3.51 4.30 12.49
N MET A 153 3.99 4.95 13.55
CA MET A 153 5.09 4.45 14.35
C MET A 153 4.67 3.20 15.14
N CYS A 154 5.62 2.29 15.40
CA CYS A 154 5.38 1.13 16.27
C CYS A 154 6.38 1.04 17.42
N LYS A 155 5.99 0.35 18.50
CA LYS A 155 6.82 0.20 19.71
C LYS A 155 8.15 -0.50 19.44
N THR A 156 8.18 -1.43 18.49
CA THR A 156 9.41 -2.16 18.11
C THR A 156 10.39 -1.23 17.40
N ALA A 157 9.92 -0.41 16.45
CA ALA A 157 10.72 0.58 15.75
C ALA A 157 11.33 1.62 16.71
N LEU A 158 10.56 2.09 17.70
CA LEU A 158 11.05 3.06 18.70
C LEU A 158 12.23 2.56 19.53
N LYS A 159 12.36 1.23 19.69
CA LYS A 159 13.43 0.60 20.47
C LYS A 159 14.60 0.15 19.61
N ASP A 160 14.43 0.15 18.28
CA ASP A 160 15.43 -0.33 17.34
C ASP A 160 16.42 0.78 16.99
N ARG A 161 17.66 0.61 17.45
CA ARG A 161 18.76 1.54 17.20
C ARG A 161 19.35 1.44 15.79
N GLN A 162 19.08 0.36 15.06
CA GLN A 162 19.63 0.13 13.73
C GLN A 162 18.70 0.66 12.65
N THR A 163 17.46 0.18 12.59
CA THR A 163 16.52 0.53 11.50
C THR A 163 15.36 1.43 11.93
N GLY A 164 15.23 1.75 13.23
CA GLY A 164 14.15 2.60 13.75
C GLY A 164 14.19 4.04 13.23
N SER A 165 15.39 4.60 13.03
CA SER A 165 15.56 5.93 12.43
C SER A 165 15.09 5.96 10.97
N VAL A 166 15.44 4.95 10.19
CA VAL A 166 15.00 4.77 8.80
C VAL A 166 13.47 4.70 8.72
N TYR A 167 12.85 3.95 9.64
CA TYR A 167 11.39 3.86 9.72
C TYR A 167 10.72 5.20 10.03
N THR A 168 11.32 5.97 10.94
CA THR A 168 10.86 7.31 11.31
C THR A 168 10.97 8.29 10.14
N GLU A 169 12.10 8.26 9.42
CA GLU A 169 12.31 9.05 8.20
C GLU A 169 11.24 8.75 7.16
N MET A 170 10.96 7.47 6.89
CA MET A 170 9.93 7.09 5.91
C MET A 170 8.52 7.56 6.29
N ILE A 171 8.15 7.50 7.58
CA ILE A 171 6.88 8.04 8.07
C ILE A 171 6.81 9.55 7.79
N ASN A 172 7.88 10.28 8.12
CA ASN A 172 7.93 11.72 7.91
C ASN A 172 7.90 12.08 6.43
N ASN A 173 8.63 11.36 5.59
CA ASN A 173 8.64 11.58 4.14
C ASN A 173 7.23 11.44 3.54
N LEU A 174 6.43 10.50 4.06
CA LEU A 174 5.08 10.25 3.58
C LEU A 174 4.03 11.21 4.15
N LEU A 175 4.09 11.49 5.45
CA LEU A 175 3.03 12.23 6.14
C LEU A 175 3.25 13.74 6.13
N ARG A 176 4.49 14.20 6.21
CA ARG A 176 4.77 15.63 6.28
C ARG A 176 4.19 16.40 5.09
N PRO A 177 4.36 15.97 3.82
CA PRO A 177 3.76 16.66 2.69
C PRO A 177 2.23 16.64 2.71
N VAL A 178 1.63 15.56 3.23
CA VAL A 178 0.16 15.44 3.37
C VAL A 178 -0.35 16.43 4.42
N THR A 179 0.32 16.54 5.57
CA THR A 179 -0.09 17.46 6.64
C THR A 179 0.18 18.93 6.33
N GLU A 180 1.18 19.22 5.49
CA GLU A 180 1.52 20.59 5.07
C GLU A 180 0.67 21.07 3.87
N THR A 181 -0.11 20.19 3.24
CA THR A 181 -0.98 20.55 2.10
C THR A 181 -2.40 20.82 2.57
N GLU A 182 -2.87 22.06 2.46
CA GLU A 182 -4.18 22.49 2.98
C GLU A 182 -5.38 21.74 2.37
N ASP A 183 -5.32 21.39 1.09
CA ASP A 183 -6.39 20.68 0.36
C ASP A 183 -6.17 19.16 0.33
N CYS A 184 -5.44 18.60 1.30
CA CYS A 184 -5.19 17.16 1.44
C CYS A 184 -5.65 16.63 2.80
N THR A 185 -6.71 15.82 2.80
CA THR A 185 -7.27 15.21 4.01
C THR A 185 -6.73 13.79 4.20
N LEU A 186 -6.14 13.51 5.37
CA LEU A 186 -5.74 12.17 5.77
C LEU A 186 -6.78 11.55 6.71
N ILE A 187 -7.36 10.42 6.31
CA ILE A 187 -8.29 9.64 7.13
C ILE A 187 -7.72 8.25 7.38
N ARG A 188 -7.87 7.74 8.60
CA ARG A 188 -7.46 6.38 8.95
C ARG A 188 -8.64 5.60 9.53
N TYR A 189 -8.93 4.44 8.97
CA TYR A 189 -10.01 3.55 9.41
C TYR A 189 -9.46 2.24 9.96
N ASP A 190 -10.04 1.81 11.08
CA ASP A 190 -9.81 0.52 11.68
C ASP A 190 -10.97 -0.42 11.36
N ILE A 191 -10.68 -1.51 10.66
CA ILE A 191 -11.65 -2.57 10.38
C ILE A 191 -11.47 -3.71 11.37
N PHE A 192 -12.59 -4.10 11.97
CA PHE A 192 -12.70 -5.36 12.70
C PHE A 192 -13.65 -6.30 11.94
N HIS A 193 -13.15 -7.44 11.51
CA HIS A 193 -13.92 -8.49 10.87
C HIS A 193 -14.46 -9.45 11.94
N ALA A 194 -15.77 -9.70 11.92
CA ALA A 194 -16.40 -10.75 12.70
C ALA A 194 -16.10 -12.13 12.06
N LEU A 195 -14.87 -12.61 12.24
CA LEU A 195 -14.44 -13.91 11.70
C LEU A 195 -14.76 -15.05 12.70
N PRO A 196 -15.24 -16.21 12.24
CA PRO A 196 -15.43 -17.39 13.10
C PRO A 196 -14.11 -17.86 13.73
N ASN A 197 -14.17 -18.42 14.95
CA ASN A 197 -13.02 -18.98 15.68
C ASN A 197 -12.49 -20.28 15.03
N THR A 198 -11.83 -20.17 13.88
CA THR A 198 -11.03 -21.26 13.30
C THR A 198 -9.56 -20.87 13.17
N ALA A 199 -8.67 -21.84 12.92
CA ALA A 199 -7.22 -21.75 13.09
C ALA A 199 -6.60 -20.38 12.76
N ASN A 200 -5.83 -19.86 13.72
CA ASN A 200 -5.16 -18.55 13.71
C ASN A 200 -4.43 -18.15 12.40
N ALA A 201 -3.89 -19.12 11.65
CA ALA A 201 -3.26 -18.86 10.34
C ALA A 201 -4.28 -18.64 9.20
N LEU A 202 -5.43 -19.33 9.26
CA LEU A 202 -6.55 -19.13 8.34
C LEU A 202 -7.17 -17.74 8.51
N ILE A 203 -7.29 -17.26 9.75
CA ILE A 203 -7.79 -15.92 10.09
C ILE A 203 -6.93 -14.81 9.46
N GLY A 204 -5.61 -14.95 9.48
CA GLY A 204 -4.72 -13.92 8.91
C GLY A 204 -4.86 -13.78 7.40
N ARG A 205 -5.00 -14.89 6.68
CA ARG A 205 -5.20 -14.91 5.22
C ARG A 205 -6.61 -14.47 4.88
N ALA A 206 -7.59 -14.95 5.64
CA ALA A 206 -8.97 -14.53 5.52
C ALA A 206 -9.12 -13.02 5.77
N ALA A 207 -8.49 -12.41 6.77
CA ALA A 207 -8.56 -10.96 6.99
C ALA A 207 -7.89 -10.15 5.87
N HIS A 208 -6.72 -10.59 5.37
CA HIS A 208 -6.02 -9.92 4.28
C HIS A 208 -6.79 -9.97 2.95
N ILE A 209 -7.46 -11.10 2.68
CA ILE A 209 -8.27 -11.32 1.47
C ILE A 209 -9.70 -10.77 1.64
N ALA A 210 -10.33 -10.88 2.81
CA ALA A 210 -11.71 -10.48 3.08
C ALA A 210 -11.94 -8.96 3.01
N VAL A 211 -10.88 -8.15 3.08
CA VAL A 211 -10.97 -6.73 2.75
C VAL A 211 -11.44 -6.52 1.29
N LEU A 212 -11.16 -7.48 0.39
CA LEU A 212 -11.67 -7.50 -0.98
C LEU A 212 -12.84 -8.49 -1.19
N ASP A 213 -12.77 -9.69 -0.62
CA ASP A 213 -13.77 -10.74 -0.89
C ASP A 213 -15.10 -10.56 -0.13
N SER A 214 -15.14 -9.68 0.87
CA SER A 214 -16.40 -9.31 1.52
C SER A 214 -17.04 -8.15 0.76
N GLU A 215 -17.79 -8.48 -0.30
CA GLU A 215 -18.64 -7.51 -1.02
C GLU A 215 -19.47 -6.68 -0.04
N LEU A 216 -20.00 -7.32 1.01
CA LEU A 216 -20.78 -6.67 2.06
C LEU A 216 -19.97 -5.66 2.88
N PHE A 217 -18.68 -5.93 3.14
CA PHE A 217 -17.80 -4.96 3.80
C PHE A 217 -17.49 -3.79 2.88
N LEU A 218 -17.07 -4.06 1.63
CA LEU A 218 -16.76 -3.00 0.66
C LEU A 218 -17.98 -2.12 0.40
N GLU A 219 -19.13 -2.73 0.17
CA GLU A 219 -20.41 -2.06 -0.04
C GLU A 219 -20.76 -1.21 1.19
N LYS A 220 -20.75 -1.76 2.40
CA LYS A 220 -21.05 -0.98 3.62
C LYS A 220 -20.02 0.11 3.88
N PHE A 221 -18.73 -0.16 3.71
CA PHE A 221 -17.67 0.82 3.92
C PHE A 221 -17.81 1.97 2.94
N LEU A 222 -17.99 1.68 1.64
CA LEU A 222 -18.21 2.69 0.63
C LEU A 222 -19.52 3.45 0.88
N LEU A 223 -20.63 2.77 1.16
CA LEU A 223 -21.93 3.43 1.41
C LEU A 223 -21.92 4.33 2.65
N VAL A 224 -21.30 3.90 3.74
CA VAL A 224 -21.40 4.57 5.05
C VAL A 224 -20.28 5.59 5.28
N ALA A 225 -19.07 5.31 4.81
CA ALA A 225 -17.88 6.11 5.13
C ALA A 225 -17.15 6.64 3.89
N GLY A 226 -17.03 5.83 2.84
CA GLY A 226 -16.15 6.12 1.71
C GLY A 226 -16.71 7.05 0.64
N LEU A 227 -17.99 6.89 0.27
CA LEU A 227 -18.57 7.52 -0.93
C LEU A 227 -18.47 9.04 -0.93
N ASN A 228 -18.58 9.68 0.24
CA ASN A 228 -18.48 11.14 0.33
C ASN A 228 -17.09 11.66 -0.08
N TYR A 229 -16.05 10.85 0.04
CA TYR A 229 -14.70 11.21 -0.39
C TYR A 229 -14.49 11.00 -1.90
N PHE A 230 -15.38 10.33 -2.62
CA PHE A 230 -15.27 10.12 -4.08
C PHE A 230 -16.13 11.10 -4.91
N LYS A 231 -16.98 11.89 -4.26
CA LYS A 231 -17.85 12.88 -4.91
C LYS A 231 -17.07 14.09 -5.42
#